data_AF-A0A7X9ZRF3-F1
#
_entry.id   AF-A0A7X9ZRF3-F1
#
_cell.length_a   1.000
_cell.length_b   1.000
_cell.length_c   1.000
_cell.angle_alpha   90.00
_cell.angle_beta   90.00
_cell.angle_gamma   90.00
#
_symmetry.space_group_name_H-M   'P 1'
#
loop_
_entity.id
_entity.type
_entity.pdbx_description
1 polymer ?
#
loop_
_entity_poly.entity_id
_entity_poly.type
_entity_poly.pdbx_seq_one_letter_code
_entity_poly.pdbx_strand_id
1 'polypeptide(L)'
;MKRGLALMTSLAVLSPAAAQTTSGEAAAAALFDRLADSPPALRLFLKAMPKGGDLHNHLGGTPYAEDYLRWAAQAGLCVDDSGTRVVAPPCPEARTVKHVGEQTPFAFARLVDAMSTRGVQQGVGANDVSGHTQFFGSFERFGPTGPVADTGALVVARQVAAGDRVGYLELIHNPDALIAATLGAADVKLDASGLAAFYSQAIKAAKPVIDRAIAELDANEAAAGKALACGGANPDPGCGIAIRYLAWGWRDLPPAQAFTSLILAFALADRDPRYVGINIVQPEDWVIALRDYDLHMAMVRFLAERHPRVHRTLHAGELAFGLVPPAALRDHIAKALDAGAERIGHGTAIAYEDDAIATLARMARDDVAVEINLTSNAVILGVKGDDHPLRLYRRAGVPTLLSTDDQGILRTDMTQEYLRAAREQGMGYADLKQMARTSLEQAFVDGSSIWVDRHVGTRAPPCAAGWAEDRCRILARSSAKAALQIRLEKDFETFEDVTVSSFNKSIVP
;
A
#
# COMPACT_ATOMS: atom_id res chain seq x y z
N MET A 1 -40.30 9.04 60.71
CA MET A 1 -40.05 7.85 59.88
C MET A 1 -40.41 8.25 58.45
N LYS A 2 -39.52 8.36 57.46
CA LYS A 2 -38.55 7.38 56.95
C LYS A 2 -37.31 8.13 56.42
N ARG A 3 -36.11 7.67 56.80
CA ARG A 3 -34.83 8.11 56.21
C ARG A 3 -34.60 7.28 54.94
N GLY A 4 -34.46 7.93 53.79
CA GLY A 4 -34.03 7.30 52.54
C GLY A 4 -32.51 7.27 52.48
N LEU A 5 -31.94 6.07 52.47
CA LEU A 5 -30.51 5.82 52.34
C LEU A 5 -30.16 5.85 50.85
N ALA A 6 -29.47 6.88 50.37
CA ALA A 6 -28.94 6.93 49.01
C ALA A 6 -27.65 6.11 48.97
N LEU A 7 -27.70 4.96 48.28
CA LEU A 7 -26.54 4.13 47.99
C LEU A 7 -25.75 4.79 46.84
N MET A 8 -24.59 5.37 47.15
CA MET A 8 -23.61 5.75 46.12
C MET A 8 -22.89 4.48 45.66
N THR A 9 -23.29 3.94 44.51
CA THR A 9 -22.50 2.96 43.77
C THR A 9 -21.36 3.69 43.06
N SER A 10 -20.18 3.67 43.66
CA SER A 10 -18.93 4.05 43.02
C SER A 10 -18.62 3.07 41.89
N LEU A 11 -18.88 3.48 40.64
CA LEU A 11 -18.34 2.83 39.45
C LEU A 11 -16.82 3.02 39.45
N ALA A 12 -16.09 1.99 39.84
CA ALA A 12 -14.66 1.90 39.61
C ALA A 12 -14.45 1.81 38.09
N VAL A 13 -13.94 2.89 37.50
CA VAL A 13 -13.41 2.87 36.14
C VAL A 13 -12.18 1.97 36.16
N LEU A 14 -12.32 0.74 35.67
CA LEU A 14 -11.20 -0.15 35.41
C LEU A 14 -10.36 0.51 34.30
N SER A 15 -9.22 1.08 34.68
CA SER A 15 -8.19 1.46 33.71
C SER A 15 -7.81 0.21 32.90
N PRO A 16 -7.65 0.31 31.57
CA PRO A 16 -7.10 -0.80 30.79
C PRO A 16 -5.73 -1.13 31.38
N ALA A 17 -5.47 -2.40 31.65
CA ALA A 17 -4.14 -2.84 32.04
C ALA A 17 -3.19 -2.46 30.90
N ALA A 18 -2.37 -1.42 31.11
CA ALA A 18 -1.32 -1.07 30.17
C ALA A 18 -0.46 -2.30 29.96
N ALA A 19 -0.33 -2.75 28.71
CA ALA A 19 0.57 -3.85 28.37
C ALA A 19 1.96 -3.49 28.94
N GLN A 20 2.51 -4.36 29.79
CA GLN A 20 3.81 -4.13 30.39
C GLN A 20 4.87 -4.13 29.29
N THR A 21 5.52 -2.99 29.08
CA THR A 21 6.68 -2.88 28.18
C THR A 21 7.75 -3.87 28.62
N THR A 22 8.23 -4.70 27.71
CA THR A 22 9.31 -5.65 28.01
C THR A 22 10.64 -4.92 28.19
N SER A 23 11.60 -5.54 28.87
CA SER A 23 12.96 -4.98 28.98
C SER A 23 13.62 -4.79 27.61
N GLY A 24 13.36 -5.69 26.66
CA GLY A 24 13.86 -5.60 25.28
C GLY A 24 13.27 -4.41 24.54
N GLU A 25 11.95 -4.22 24.61
CA GLU A 25 11.26 -3.08 23.98
C GLU A 25 11.76 -1.74 24.55
N ALA A 26 11.95 -1.65 25.87
CA ALA A 26 12.51 -0.47 26.51
C ALA A 26 13.96 -0.18 26.07
N ALA A 27 14.78 -1.23 25.92
CA ALA A 27 16.15 -1.09 25.43
C ALA A 27 16.21 -0.66 23.96
N ALA A 28 15.31 -1.20 23.12
CA ALA A 28 15.16 -0.82 21.72
C ALA A 28 14.73 0.64 21.58
N ALA A 29 13.74 1.09 22.36
CA ALA A 29 13.31 2.49 22.41
C ALA A 29 14.45 3.42 22.83
N ALA A 30 15.17 3.09 23.91
CA ALA A 30 16.29 3.89 24.36
C ALA A 30 17.44 3.96 23.35
N LEU A 31 17.72 2.88 22.61
CA LEU A 31 18.70 2.90 21.53
C LEU A 31 18.21 3.75 20.36
N PHE A 32 16.95 3.59 19.95
CA PHE A 32 16.33 4.42 18.91
C PHE A 32 16.49 5.92 19.22
N ASP A 33 16.16 6.33 20.45
CA ASP A 33 16.25 7.73 20.87
C ASP A 33 17.70 8.26 20.80
N ARG A 34 18.70 7.43 21.16
CA ARG A 34 20.12 7.79 21.00
C ARG A 34 20.55 7.93 19.54
N LEU A 35 19.91 7.19 18.63
CA LEU A 35 20.23 7.20 17.20
C LEU A 35 19.42 8.24 16.42
N ALA A 36 18.40 8.85 17.03
CA ALA A 36 17.44 9.74 16.37
C ALA A 36 18.12 10.90 15.59
N ASP A 37 19.19 11.46 16.15
CA ASP A 37 19.94 12.57 15.56
C ASP A 37 20.96 12.13 14.48
N SER A 38 21.10 10.84 14.22
CA SER A 38 21.98 10.27 13.19
C SER A 38 21.20 9.47 12.15
N PRO A 39 20.74 10.11 11.05
CA PRO A 39 19.92 9.44 10.04
C PRO A 39 20.53 8.15 9.46
N PRO A 40 21.84 8.06 9.17
CA PRO A 40 22.45 6.81 8.70
C PRO A 40 22.39 5.70 9.76
N ALA A 41 22.67 6.01 11.03
CA ALA A 41 22.66 5.01 12.10
C ALA A 41 21.22 4.58 12.44
N LEU A 42 20.28 5.53 12.44
CA LEU A 42 18.86 5.25 12.58
C LEU A 42 18.34 4.37 11.43
N ARG A 43 18.75 4.63 10.19
CA ARG A 43 18.40 3.79 9.04
C ARG A 43 18.90 2.35 9.21
N LEU A 44 20.11 2.14 9.73
CA LEU A 44 20.63 0.79 10.01
C LEU A 44 19.79 0.06 11.07
N PHE A 45 19.40 0.75 12.16
CA PHE A 45 18.48 0.21 13.16
C PHE A 45 17.13 -0.15 12.53
N LEU A 46 16.53 0.78 11.78
CA LEU A 46 15.23 0.59 11.12
C LEU A 46 15.27 -0.47 10.02
N LYS A 47 16.41 -0.67 9.34
CA LYS A 47 16.57 -1.74 8.35
C LYS A 47 16.43 -3.11 8.99
N ALA A 48 16.91 -3.28 10.22
CA ALA A 48 16.79 -4.52 10.97
C ALA A 48 15.42 -4.71 11.66
N MET A 49 14.69 -3.62 11.94
CA MET A 49 13.38 -3.65 12.57
C MET A 49 12.33 -4.40 11.72
N PRO A 50 11.53 -5.31 12.29
CA PRO A 50 10.35 -5.91 11.63
C PRO A 50 9.26 -4.86 11.36
N LYS A 51 8.61 -4.92 10.19
CA LYS A 51 7.70 -3.84 9.72
C LYS A 51 6.26 -4.28 9.42
N GLY A 52 5.92 -5.52 9.75
CA GLY A 52 4.56 -6.04 9.52
C GLY A 52 4.28 -6.25 8.04
N GLY A 53 3.34 -5.50 7.49
CA GLY A 53 2.87 -5.63 6.11
C GLY A 53 2.80 -4.31 5.36
N ASP A 54 2.98 -4.36 4.05
CA ASP A 54 2.76 -3.25 3.13
C ASP A 54 1.40 -3.43 2.44
N LEU A 55 0.41 -2.61 2.80
CA LEU A 55 -0.98 -2.79 2.35
C LEU A 55 -1.39 -1.88 1.20
N HIS A 56 -0.51 -0.96 0.81
CA HIS A 56 -0.73 0.00 -0.26
C HIS A 56 0.52 0.03 -1.12
N ASN A 57 0.56 -0.91 -2.05
CA ASN A 57 1.72 -1.15 -2.88
C ASN A 57 1.26 -1.48 -4.29
N HIS A 58 1.59 -0.63 -5.25
CA HIS A 58 1.29 -0.83 -6.65
C HIS A 58 2.32 -1.76 -7.29
N LEU A 59 1.89 -2.94 -7.75
CA LEU A 59 2.83 -3.91 -8.34
C LEU A 59 3.57 -3.31 -9.54
N GLY A 60 2.89 -2.48 -10.33
CA GLY A 60 3.45 -1.81 -11.50
C GLY A 60 4.40 -0.64 -11.21
N GLY A 61 4.48 -0.12 -9.98
CA GLY A 61 5.49 0.88 -9.61
C GLY A 61 6.44 0.43 -8.52
N THR A 62 6.34 -0.82 -8.09
CA THR A 62 7.33 -1.46 -7.20
C THR A 62 8.71 -1.65 -7.85
N PRO A 63 8.82 -2.13 -9.10
CA PRO A 63 10.12 -2.26 -9.74
C PRO A 63 10.78 -0.92 -10.01
N TYR A 64 12.09 -0.87 -9.86
CA TYR A 64 12.83 0.34 -10.17
C TYR A 64 12.93 0.51 -11.69
N ALA A 65 13.15 1.74 -12.16
CA ALA A 65 13.34 2.01 -13.59
C ALA A 65 14.43 1.10 -14.21
N GLU A 66 15.49 0.82 -13.46
CA GLU A 66 16.57 -0.07 -13.86
C GLU A 66 16.10 -1.53 -14.09
N ASP A 67 15.10 -2.00 -13.34
CA ASP A 67 14.49 -3.32 -13.54
C ASP A 67 13.74 -3.37 -14.88
N TYR A 68 12.93 -2.35 -15.14
CA TYR A 68 12.22 -2.20 -16.40
C TYR A 68 13.17 -2.13 -17.60
N LEU A 69 14.26 -1.37 -17.48
CA LEU A 69 15.26 -1.25 -18.54
C LEU A 69 16.01 -2.56 -18.78
N ARG A 70 16.28 -3.32 -17.73
CA ARG A 70 16.86 -4.67 -17.85
C ARG A 70 15.93 -5.62 -18.59
N TRP A 71 14.63 -5.64 -18.27
CA TRP A 71 13.65 -6.46 -19.00
C TRP A 71 13.46 -5.98 -20.45
N ALA A 72 13.41 -4.67 -20.67
CA ALA A 72 13.31 -4.07 -22.00
C ALA A 72 14.52 -4.44 -22.89
N ALA A 73 15.74 -4.42 -22.34
CA ALA A 73 16.93 -4.87 -23.04
C ALA A 73 16.86 -6.36 -23.43
N GLN A 74 16.36 -7.22 -22.54
CA GLN A 74 16.17 -8.65 -22.80
C GLN A 74 15.11 -8.90 -23.89
N ALA A 75 14.07 -8.08 -23.91
CA ALA A 75 12.99 -8.13 -24.91
C ALA A 75 13.35 -7.45 -26.25
N GLY A 76 14.56 -6.88 -26.38
CA GLY A 76 14.99 -6.20 -27.61
C GLY A 76 14.24 -4.90 -27.90
N LEU A 77 13.73 -4.24 -26.86
CA LEU A 77 13.05 -2.95 -26.99
C LEU A 77 14.04 -1.80 -27.25
N CYS A 78 13.47 -0.68 -27.66
CA CYS A 78 14.18 0.50 -28.11
C CYS A 78 13.96 1.69 -27.17
N VAL A 79 14.83 2.68 -27.28
CA VAL A 79 14.65 4.02 -26.71
C VAL A 79 14.19 4.97 -27.82
N ASP A 80 13.21 5.81 -27.50
CA ASP A 80 12.68 6.81 -28.41
C ASP A 80 13.73 7.88 -28.79
N ASP A 81 13.41 8.73 -29.75
CA ASP A 81 14.33 9.78 -30.23
C ASP A 81 14.67 10.82 -29.14
N SER A 82 13.78 11.02 -28.16
CA SER A 82 14.02 11.95 -27.05
C SER A 82 14.97 11.38 -25.98
N GLY A 83 15.15 10.06 -25.94
CA GLY A 83 15.96 9.40 -24.92
C GLY A 83 15.26 9.29 -23.56
N THR A 84 13.92 9.35 -23.52
CA THR A 84 13.15 9.42 -22.27
C THR A 84 12.09 8.33 -22.13
N ARG A 85 11.89 7.51 -23.16
CA ARG A 85 10.85 6.49 -23.19
C ARG A 85 11.31 5.20 -23.86
N VAL A 86 10.85 4.07 -23.32
CA VAL A 86 10.95 2.77 -23.97
C VAL A 86 9.87 2.65 -25.05
N VAL A 87 10.24 2.16 -26.24
CA VAL A 87 9.34 1.97 -27.38
C VAL A 87 9.57 0.61 -28.05
N ALA A 88 8.57 0.15 -28.81
CA ALA A 88 8.67 -1.07 -29.59
C ALA A 88 9.71 -0.94 -30.73
N PRO A 89 10.38 -2.04 -31.12
CA PRO A 89 11.23 -2.06 -32.30
C PRO A 89 10.42 -1.84 -33.60
N PRO A 90 11.07 -1.48 -34.72
CA PRO A 90 12.53 -1.40 -34.92
C PRO A 90 13.17 -0.06 -34.54
N CYS A 91 14.47 -0.08 -34.22
CA CYS A 91 15.33 1.10 -34.09
C CYS A 91 16.79 0.76 -34.48
N PRO A 92 17.64 1.75 -34.76
CA PRO A 92 19.08 1.54 -34.93
C PRO A 92 19.74 0.94 -33.68
N GLU A 93 20.84 0.21 -33.84
CA GLU A 93 21.57 -0.45 -32.74
C GLU A 93 21.86 0.51 -31.57
N ALA A 94 22.30 1.74 -31.89
CA ALA A 94 22.62 2.78 -30.92
C ALA A 94 21.43 3.20 -30.02
N ARG A 95 20.19 2.90 -30.41
CA ARG A 95 18.97 3.18 -29.65
C ARG A 95 18.32 1.94 -29.04
N THR A 96 18.92 0.76 -29.18
CA THR A 96 18.44 -0.40 -28.43
C THR A 96 18.65 -0.15 -26.94
N VAL A 97 17.71 -0.56 -26.09
CA VAL A 97 17.85 -0.38 -24.63
C VAL A 97 19.13 -1.05 -24.12
N LYS A 98 19.50 -2.19 -24.71
CA LYS A 98 20.76 -2.88 -24.44
C LYS A 98 21.98 -1.99 -24.70
N HIS A 99 22.11 -1.43 -25.91
CA HIS A 99 23.23 -0.54 -26.22
C HIS A 99 23.24 0.68 -25.30
N VAL A 100 22.06 1.27 -25.05
CA VAL A 100 21.95 2.45 -24.20
C VAL A 100 22.46 2.17 -22.78
N GLY A 101 22.06 1.02 -22.21
CA GLY A 101 22.46 0.60 -20.86
C GLY A 101 23.93 0.19 -20.73
N GLU A 102 24.51 -0.42 -21.77
CA GLU A 102 25.89 -0.95 -21.71
C GLU A 102 26.95 0.05 -22.19
N GLN A 103 26.61 0.99 -23.08
CA GLN A 103 27.58 1.83 -23.79
C GLN A 103 27.40 3.34 -23.60
N THR A 104 26.23 3.80 -23.12
CA THR A 104 25.93 5.23 -23.02
C THR A 104 25.43 5.64 -21.62
N PRO A 105 26.32 5.74 -20.61
CA PRO A 105 25.92 5.88 -19.21
C PRO A 105 25.05 7.11 -18.92
N PHE A 106 25.30 8.25 -19.59
CA PHE A 106 24.49 9.46 -19.40
C PHE A 106 23.12 9.41 -20.09
N ALA A 107 22.99 8.66 -21.19
CA ALA A 107 21.68 8.43 -21.80
C ALA A 107 20.85 7.45 -20.96
N PHE A 108 21.49 6.41 -20.42
CA PHE A 108 20.85 5.51 -19.46
C PHE A 108 20.41 6.27 -18.20
N ALA A 109 21.26 7.14 -17.65
CA ALA A 109 20.91 7.96 -16.49
C ALA A 109 19.67 8.83 -16.78
N ARG A 110 19.64 9.52 -17.93
CA ARG A 110 18.48 10.31 -18.37
C ARG A 110 17.20 9.48 -18.46
N LEU A 111 17.31 8.25 -18.96
CA LEU A 111 16.16 7.36 -19.08
C LEU A 111 15.64 6.93 -17.70
N VAL A 112 16.53 6.64 -16.75
CA VAL A 112 16.14 6.39 -15.34
C VAL A 112 15.50 7.63 -14.70
N ASP A 113 16.04 8.83 -14.95
CA ASP A 113 15.45 10.08 -14.45
C ASP A 113 14.09 10.35 -15.08
N ALA A 114 13.86 9.93 -16.32
CA ALA A 114 12.56 10.02 -16.97
C ALA A 114 11.58 8.96 -16.42
N MET A 115 12.04 7.77 -16.06
CA MET A 115 11.15 6.69 -15.61
C MET A 115 10.93 6.66 -14.09
N SER A 116 11.45 7.64 -13.34
CA SER A 116 11.34 7.69 -11.88
C SER A 116 11.41 9.13 -11.37
N THR A 117 11.32 9.30 -10.05
CA THR A 117 11.42 10.61 -9.39
C THR A 117 12.84 10.96 -8.95
N ARG A 118 13.85 10.16 -9.35
CA ARG A 118 15.26 10.32 -8.94
C ARG A 118 15.78 11.74 -9.14
N GLY A 119 15.56 12.33 -10.33
CA GLY A 119 15.99 13.70 -10.62
C GLY A 119 15.24 14.76 -9.81
N VAL A 120 13.91 14.60 -9.69
CA VAL A 120 13.04 15.52 -8.94
C VAL A 120 13.44 15.58 -7.46
N GLN A 121 13.64 14.44 -6.82
CA GLN A 121 14.01 14.37 -5.40
C GLN A 121 15.42 14.92 -5.12
N GLN A 122 16.31 14.89 -6.11
CA GLN A 122 17.68 15.39 -5.99
C GLN A 122 17.80 16.87 -6.38
N GLY A 123 16.73 17.50 -6.87
CA GLY A 123 16.78 18.85 -7.44
C GLY A 123 17.68 18.92 -8.67
N VAL A 124 17.85 17.80 -9.38
CA VAL A 124 18.69 17.66 -10.58
C VAL A 124 17.78 17.47 -11.80
N GLY A 125 17.95 18.33 -12.81
CA GLY A 125 17.08 18.37 -13.99
C GLY A 125 16.27 19.67 -14.07
N ALA A 126 15.52 19.86 -15.16
CA ALA A 126 14.67 21.03 -15.30
C ALA A 126 13.56 20.96 -14.24
N ASN A 127 13.58 21.89 -13.28
CA ASN A 127 12.52 22.15 -12.30
C ASN A 127 11.18 22.61 -12.96
N ASP A 128 11.00 22.31 -14.25
CA ASP A 128 9.88 22.73 -15.08
C ASP A 128 8.70 21.74 -14.97
N VAL A 129 8.90 20.57 -14.35
CA VAL A 129 7.87 19.54 -14.17
C VAL A 129 7.66 19.27 -12.68
N SER A 130 6.41 19.34 -12.21
CA SER A 130 6.06 19.03 -10.82
C SER A 130 6.33 17.55 -10.50
N GLY A 131 6.55 17.22 -9.22
CA GLY A 131 6.70 15.82 -8.81
C GLY A 131 5.46 14.98 -9.14
N HIS A 132 4.26 15.58 -9.05
CA HIS A 132 3.00 15.01 -9.55
C HIS A 132 3.09 14.59 -11.02
N THR A 133 3.42 15.52 -11.92
CA THR A 133 3.50 15.22 -13.37
C THR A 133 4.63 14.25 -13.68
N GLN A 134 5.76 14.34 -12.99
CA GLN A 134 6.86 13.38 -13.16
C GLN A 134 6.45 11.97 -12.74
N PHE A 135 5.74 11.84 -11.62
CA PHE A 135 5.28 10.56 -11.11
C PHE A 135 4.30 9.89 -12.09
N PHE A 136 3.17 10.53 -12.40
CA PHE A 136 2.16 9.93 -13.28
C PHE A 136 2.67 9.74 -14.72
N GLY A 137 3.52 10.65 -15.21
CA GLY A 137 4.15 10.51 -16.53
C GLY A 137 5.16 9.35 -16.64
N SER A 138 5.64 8.81 -15.52
CA SER A 138 6.60 7.69 -15.52
C SER A 138 5.99 6.42 -16.12
N PHE A 139 4.72 6.11 -15.79
CA PHE A 139 4.04 4.89 -16.25
C PHE A 139 3.97 4.79 -17.77
N GLU A 140 3.69 5.89 -18.48
CA GLU A 140 3.68 5.89 -19.95
C GLU A 140 5.07 5.63 -20.56
N ARG A 141 6.14 6.06 -19.87
CA ARG A 141 7.52 5.96 -20.34
C ARG A 141 8.05 4.53 -20.33
N PHE A 142 7.51 3.66 -19.47
CA PHE A 142 7.83 2.23 -19.45
C PHE A 142 6.68 1.31 -19.86
N GLY A 143 5.47 1.83 -20.12
CA GLY A 143 4.31 1.03 -20.51
C GLY A 143 4.56 -0.09 -21.54
N PRO A 144 5.40 0.08 -22.59
CA PRO A 144 5.70 -0.99 -23.54
C PRO A 144 6.39 -2.23 -22.96
N THR A 145 6.89 -2.20 -21.72
CA THR A 145 7.43 -3.38 -21.03
C THR A 145 6.35 -4.25 -20.39
N GLY A 146 5.09 -3.80 -20.34
CA GLY A 146 3.98 -4.49 -19.67
C GLY A 146 3.93 -6.01 -19.91
N PRO A 147 3.97 -6.49 -21.17
CA PRO A 147 3.89 -7.93 -21.48
C PRO A 147 4.98 -8.81 -20.87
N VAL A 148 6.07 -8.24 -20.36
CA VAL A 148 7.20 -8.96 -19.77
C VAL A 148 7.48 -8.59 -18.30
N ALA A 149 6.71 -7.66 -17.73
CA ALA A 149 7.04 -7.05 -16.44
C ALA A 149 6.46 -7.81 -15.24
N ASP A 150 5.25 -8.34 -15.31
CA ASP A 150 4.52 -8.84 -14.13
C ASP A 150 5.26 -9.92 -13.33
N THR A 151 5.79 -10.93 -14.01
CA THR A 151 6.61 -11.98 -13.35
C THR A 151 7.81 -11.36 -12.65
N GLY A 152 8.50 -10.43 -13.31
CA GLY A 152 9.64 -9.74 -12.74
C GLY A 152 9.26 -8.82 -11.57
N ALA A 153 8.10 -8.18 -11.64
CA ALA A 153 7.59 -7.32 -10.60
C ALA A 153 7.27 -8.10 -9.33
N LEU A 154 6.66 -9.29 -9.44
CA LEU A 154 6.43 -10.18 -8.30
C LEU A 154 7.74 -10.63 -7.63
N VAL A 155 8.79 -10.89 -8.42
CA VAL A 155 10.13 -11.22 -7.92
C VAL A 155 10.70 -10.04 -7.13
N VAL A 156 10.69 -8.83 -7.70
CA VAL A 156 11.22 -7.62 -7.06
C VAL A 156 10.44 -7.29 -5.78
N ALA A 157 9.11 -7.34 -5.81
CA ALA A 157 8.25 -7.06 -4.65
C ALA A 157 8.62 -7.95 -3.45
N ARG A 158 8.78 -9.27 -3.68
CA ARG A 158 9.16 -10.23 -2.64
C ARG A 158 10.58 -10.00 -2.12
N GLN A 159 11.53 -9.74 -3.00
CA GLN A 159 12.93 -9.52 -2.62
C GLN A 159 13.11 -8.25 -1.81
N VAL A 160 12.49 -7.14 -2.23
CA VAL A 160 12.56 -5.87 -1.49
C VAL A 160 11.88 -6.00 -0.14
N ALA A 161 10.68 -6.59 -0.08
CA ALA A 161 9.96 -6.82 1.18
C ALA A 161 10.79 -7.66 2.17
N ALA A 162 11.40 -8.77 1.70
CA ALA A 162 12.28 -9.58 2.52
C ALA A 162 13.51 -8.81 3.02
N GLY A 163 14.12 -8.00 2.13
CA GLY A 163 15.24 -7.12 2.47
C GLY A 163 14.89 -6.04 3.48
N ASP A 164 13.63 -5.62 3.54
CA ASP A 164 13.09 -4.62 4.47
C ASP A 164 12.40 -5.21 5.69
N ARG A 165 12.42 -6.53 5.89
CA ARG A 165 11.74 -7.20 7.02
C ARG A 165 10.23 -6.92 7.04
N VAL A 166 9.63 -6.81 5.85
CA VAL A 166 8.18 -6.82 5.63
C VAL A 166 7.77 -8.26 5.39
N GLY A 167 6.80 -8.78 6.15
CA GLY A 167 6.40 -10.19 6.10
C GLY A 167 5.17 -10.47 5.22
N TYR A 168 4.44 -9.43 4.82
CA TYR A 168 3.17 -9.54 4.11
C TYR A 168 2.96 -8.37 3.13
N LEU A 169 2.40 -8.65 1.96
CA LEU A 169 2.07 -7.65 0.94
C LEU A 169 0.60 -7.79 0.50
N GLU A 170 -0.10 -6.66 0.37
CA GLU A 170 -1.30 -6.54 -0.47
C GLU A 170 -0.95 -5.70 -1.70
N LEU A 171 -0.83 -6.36 -2.85
CA LEU A 171 -0.39 -5.75 -4.09
C LEU A 171 -1.59 -5.28 -4.92
N ILE A 172 -1.63 -3.98 -5.22
CA ILE A 172 -2.61 -3.36 -6.12
C ILE A 172 -2.21 -3.74 -7.55
N HIS A 173 -2.97 -4.65 -8.16
CA HIS A 173 -2.64 -5.27 -9.43
C HIS A 173 -3.90 -5.75 -10.16
N ASN A 174 -3.91 -5.59 -11.50
CA ASN A 174 -4.87 -6.23 -12.39
C ASN A 174 -4.08 -7.02 -13.45
N PRO A 175 -4.50 -8.25 -13.79
CA PRO A 175 -3.96 -8.96 -14.94
C PRO A 175 -4.31 -8.29 -16.27
N ASP A 176 -3.49 -8.53 -17.30
CA ASP A 176 -3.65 -7.96 -18.64
C ASP A 176 -5.05 -8.19 -19.24
N ALA A 177 -5.68 -9.34 -18.96
CA ALA A 177 -7.04 -9.62 -19.41
C ALA A 177 -8.07 -8.57 -18.94
N LEU A 178 -7.98 -8.09 -17.69
CA LEU A 178 -8.89 -7.06 -17.15
C LEU A 178 -8.63 -5.71 -17.82
N ILE A 179 -7.35 -5.37 -17.98
CA ILE A 179 -6.90 -4.12 -18.62
C ILE A 179 -7.42 -4.07 -20.06
N ALA A 180 -7.18 -5.12 -20.85
CA ALA A 180 -7.62 -5.20 -22.24
C ALA A 180 -9.14 -5.16 -22.38
N ALA A 181 -9.88 -5.87 -21.51
CA ALA A 181 -11.35 -5.87 -21.53
C ALA A 181 -11.94 -4.49 -21.19
N THR A 182 -11.32 -3.78 -20.24
CA THR A 182 -11.74 -2.43 -19.83
C THR A 182 -11.52 -1.42 -20.96
N LEU A 183 -10.33 -1.39 -21.56
CA LEU A 183 -9.99 -0.47 -22.65
C LEU A 183 -10.79 -0.77 -23.94
N GLY A 184 -11.21 -2.03 -24.13
CA GLY A 184 -12.09 -2.43 -25.22
C GLY A 184 -13.58 -2.17 -24.97
N ALA A 185 -13.97 -1.71 -23.78
CA ALA A 185 -15.37 -1.48 -23.45
C ALA A 185 -15.93 -0.24 -24.17
N ALA A 186 -17.19 -0.33 -24.58
CA ALA A 186 -17.86 0.75 -25.29
C ALA A 186 -17.99 2.01 -24.42
N ASP A 187 -17.63 3.15 -25.00
CA ASP A 187 -17.86 4.45 -24.39
C ASP A 187 -19.32 4.88 -24.62
N VAL A 188 -20.16 4.59 -23.63
CA VAL A 188 -21.57 4.99 -23.61
C VAL A 188 -21.83 5.90 -22.44
N LYS A 189 -22.76 6.84 -22.61
CA LYS A 189 -23.17 7.72 -21.51
C LYS A 189 -23.76 6.87 -20.38
N LEU A 190 -23.21 7.04 -19.18
CA LEU A 190 -23.65 6.36 -17.97
C LEU A 190 -23.73 7.35 -16.81
N ASP A 191 -24.84 7.27 -16.06
CA ASP A 191 -25.04 7.98 -14.80
C ASP A 191 -25.53 6.98 -13.73
N ALA A 192 -25.77 7.48 -12.52
CA ALA A 192 -26.16 6.65 -11.37
C ALA A 192 -27.46 5.85 -11.62
N SER A 193 -28.40 6.38 -12.41
CA SER A 193 -29.67 5.70 -12.71
C SER A 193 -29.48 4.51 -13.68
N GLY A 194 -28.44 4.57 -14.50
CA GLY A 194 -28.11 3.54 -15.49
C GLY A 194 -27.30 2.36 -14.96
N LEU A 195 -26.75 2.43 -13.74
CA LEU A 195 -25.82 1.43 -13.19
C LEU A 195 -26.40 0.01 -13.22
N ALA A 196 -27.65 -0.17 -12.80
CA ALA A 196 -28.29 -1.48 -12.76
C ALA A 196 -28.44 -2.12 -14.15
N ALA A 197 -28.91 -1.33 -15.12
CA ALA A 197 -29.09 -1.78 -16.50
C ALA A 197 -27.74 -2.11 -17.15
N PHE A 198 -26.74 -1.24 -16.98
CA PHE A 198 -25.39 -1.46 -17.49
C PHE A 198 -24.76 -2.72 -16.89
N TYR A 199 -24.78 -2.85 -15.57
CA TYR A 199 -24.23 -4.01 -14.84
C TYR A 199 -24.82 -5.32 -15.36
N SER A 200 -26.15 -5.38 -15.52
CA SER A 200 -26.84 -6.59 -15.98
C SER A 200 -26.39 -7.09 -17.36
N GLN A 201 -25.85 -6.20 -18.21
CA GLN A 201 -25.28 -6.55 -19.50
C GLN A 201 -23.79 -6.84 -19.39
N ALA A 202 -23.03 -5.96 -18.75
CA ALA A 202 -21.57 -6.06 -18.65
C ALA A 202 -21.11 -7.34 -17.94
N ILE A 203 -21.77 -7.72 -16.83
CA ILE A 203 -21.36 -8.89 -16.04
C ILE A 203 -21.48 -10.21 -16.81
N LYS A 204 -22.35 -10.30 -17.84
CA LYS A 204 -22.51 -11.50 -18.66
C LYS A 204 -21.25 -11.82 -19.46
N ALA A 205 -20.48 -10.80 -19.82
CA ALA A 205 -19.21 -10.94 -20.55
C ALA A 205 -17.99 -11.11 -19.62
N ALA A 206 -18.16 -10.97 -18.30
CA ALA A 206 -17.04 -10.96 -17.36
C ALA A 206 -16.37 -12.33 -17.21
N LYS A 207 -17.14 -13.43 -17.19
CA LYS A 207 -16.62 -14.77 -16.89
C LYS A 207 -15.36 -15.16 -17.71
N PRO A 208 -15.34 -15.11 -19.05
CA PRO A 208 -14.15 -15.47 -19.81
C PRO A 208 -12.95 -14.54 -19.54
N VAL A 209 -13.19 -13.27 -19.21
CA VAL A 209 -12.14 -12.32 -18.82
C VAL A 209 -11.55 -12.72 -17.46
N ILE A 210 -12.39 -13.06 -16.47
CA ILE A 210 -11.95 -13.51 -15.15
C ILE A 210 -11.20 -14.84 -15.23
N ASP A 211 -11.69 -15.81 -16.00
CA ASP A 211 -11.00 -17.10 -16.18
C ASP A 211 -9.59 -16.91 -16.76
N ARG A 212 -9.45 -15.99 -17.73
CA ARG A 212 -8.15 -15.65 -18.32
C ARG A 212 -7.24 -14.93 -17.33
N ALA A 213 -7.77 -13.98 -16.58
CA ALA A 213 -7.02 -13.22 -15.58
C ALA A 213 -6.44 -14.12 -14.48
N ILE A 214 -7.21 -15.10 -14.02
CA ILE A 214 -6.76 -16.10 -13.04
C ILE A 214 -5.62 -16.94 -13.64
N ALA A 215 -5.74 -17.38 -14.89
CA ALA A 215 -4.70 -18.15 -15.56
C ALA A 215 -3.41 -17.35 -15.79
N GLU A 216 -3.52 -16.06 -16.10
CA GLU A 216 -2.38 -15.14 -16.21
C GLU A 216 -1.67 -14.99 -14.85
N LEU A 217 -2.42 -14.80 -13.76
CA LEU A 217 -1.85 -14.74 -12.42
C LEU A 217 -1.18 -16.06 -12.00
N ASP A 218 -1.80 -17.22 -12.29
CA ASP A 218 -1.22 -18.54 -12.02
C ASP A 218 0.13 -18.70 -12.71
N ALA A 219 0.22 -18.30 -13.98
CA ALA A 219 1.46 -18.36 -14.75
C ALA A 219 2.53 -17.43 -14.14
N ASN A 220 2.15 -16.20 -13.80
CA ASN A 220 3.06 -15.21 -13.21
C ASN A 220 3.58 -15.64 -11.83
N GLU A 221 2.73 -16.14 -10.92
CA GLU A 221 3.16 -16.62 -9.61
C GLU A 221 4.06 -17.85 -9.71
N ALA A 222 3.74 -18.79 -10.61
CA ALA A 222 4.56 -19.98 -10.84
C ALA A 222 5.94 -19.59 -11.41
N ALA A 223 5.98 -18.68 -12.38
CA ALA A 223 7.22 -18.19 -12.97
C ALA A 223 8.08 -17.43 -11.94
N ALA A 224 7.47 -16.56 -11.12
CA ALA A 224 8.16 -15.86 -10.04
C ALA A 224 8.70 -16.83 -8.99
N GLY A 225 7.91 -17.84 -8.60
CA GLY A 225 8.35 -18.89 -7.66
C GLY A 225 9.53 -19.71 -8.19
N LYS A 226 9.57 -19.98 -9.51
CA LYS A 226 10.71 -20.61 -10.17
C LYS A 226 11.94 -19.69 -10.19
N ALA A 227 11.76 -18.41 -10.51
CA ALA A 227 12.85 -17.43 -10.54
C ALA A 227 13.50 -17.24 -9.16
N LEU A 228 12.71 -17.29 -8.08
CA LEU A 228 13.16 -17.22 -6.70
C LEU A 228 13.62 -18.59 -6.13
N ALA A 229 13.56 -19.66 -6.93
CA ALA A 229 13.90 -21.01 -6.52
C ALA A 229 13.15 -21.50 -5.24
N CYS A 230 11.87 -21.16 -5.07
CA CYS A 230 11.13 -21.42 -3.82
C CYS A 230 10.98 -22.92 -3.44
N GLY A 231 11.08 -23.83 -4.42
CA GLY A 231 11.12 -25.28 -4.18
C GLY A 231 12.51 -25.89 -4.23
N GLY A 232 13.57 -25.08 -4.35
CA GLY A 232 14.95 -25.51 -4.50
C GLY A 232 15.70 -25.66 -3.17
N ALA A 233 16.98 -26.06 -3.25
CA ALA A 233 17.85 -26.23 -2.08
C ALA A 233 18.23 -24.91 -1.40
N ASN A 234 18.28 -23.81 -2.17
CA ASN A 234 18.64 -22.47 -1.70
C ASN A 234 17.56 -21.47 -2.16
N PRO A 235 16.37 -21.49 -1.54
CA PRO A 235 15.30 -20.56 -1.91
C PRO A 235 15.69 -19.12 -1.56
N ASP A 236 15.35 -18.18 -2.44
CA ASP A 236 15.47 -16.75 -2.15
C ASP A 236 14.59 -16.40 -0.92
N PRO A 237 15.05 -15.52 0.00
CA PRO A 237 14.26 -15.09 1.16
C PRO A 237 12.86 -14.56 0.80
N GLY A 238 12.69 -13.99 -0.39
CA GLY A 238 11.42 -13.54 -0.94
C GLY A 238 10.35 -14.64 -1.01
N CYS A 239 10.72 -15.92 -1.06
CA CYS A 239 9.78 -17.05 -0.99
C CYS A 239 9.00 -17.13 0.34
N GLY A 240 9.53 -16.51 1.41
CA GLY A 240 8.88 -16.45 2.71
C GLY A 240 7.81 -15.37 2.85
N ILE A 241 7.66 -14.49 1.85
CA ILE A 241 6.74 -13.35 1.87
C ILE A 241 5.35 -13.79 1.42
N ALA A 242 4.37 -13.60 2.30
CA ALA A 242 2.97 -13.85 1.97
C ALA A 242 2.39 -12.69 1.14
N ILE A 243 1.65 -13.01 0.08
CA ILE A 243 1.07 -12.01 -0.84
C ILE A 243 -0.43 -12.23 -0.97
N ARG A 244 -1.18 -11.13 -1.02
CA ARG A 244 -2.53 -11.04 -1.58
C ARG A 244 -2.60 -9.87 -2.56
N TYR A 245 -3.69 -9.79 -3.30
CA TYR A 245 -3.90 -8.79 -4.33
C TYR A 245 -5.13 -7.94 -4.06
N LEU A 246 -5.08 -6.71 -4.54
CA LEU A 246 -6.20 -5.78 -4.61
C LEU A 246 -6.43 -5.48 -6.10
N ALA A 247 -7.55 -5.94 -6.64
CA ALA A 247 -7.92 -5.56 -8.02
C ALA A 247 -8.31 -4.09 -8.04
N TRP A 248 -8.21 -3.40 -9.16
CA TRP A 248 -8.48 -1.96 -9.18
C TRP A 248 -9.36 -1.50 -10.33
N GLY A 249 -10.06 -0.39 -10.12
CA GLY A 249 -10.76 0.36 -11.17
C GLY A 249 -10.07 1.68 -11.49
N TRP A 250 -10.29 2.19 -12.71
CA TRP A 250 -9.76 3.47 -13.17
C TRP A 250 -10.78 4.60 -13.00
N ARG A 251 -10.35 5.72 -12.41
CA ARG A 251 -11.20 6.91 -12.20
C ARG A 251 -11.04 7.99 -13.27
N ASP A 252 -10.06 7.86 -14.16
CA ASP A 252 -9.72 8.83 -15.20
C ASP A 252 -10.37 8.50 -16.56
N LEU A 253 -11.09 7.39 -16.64
CA LEU A 253 -11.81 6.94 -17.84
C LEU A 253 -13.26 7.47 -17.90
N PRO A 254 -13.88 7.49 -19.10
CA PRO A 254 -15.31 7.72 -19.24
C PRO A 254 -16.16 6.78 -18.34
N PRO A 255 -17.31 7.23 -17.80
CA PRO A 255 -18.08 6.50 -16.80
C PRO A 255 -18.38 5.03 -17.11
N ALA A 256 -18.69 4.67 -18.35
CA ALA A 256 -18.97 3.29 -18.73
C ALA A 256 -17.72 2.38 -18.64
N GLN A 257 -16.55 2.90 -19.01
CA GLN A 257 -15.30 2.17 -18.91
C GLN A 257 -14.82 2.11 -17.46
N ALA A 258 -14.93 3.21 -16.71
CA ALA A 258 -14.67 3.24 -15.27
C ALA A 258 -15.52 2.18 -14.54
N PHE A 259 -16.83 2.11 -14.83
CA PHE A 259 -17.68 1.10 -14.21
C PHE A 259 -17.36 -0.32 -14.67
N THR A 260 -17.02 -0.51 -15.95
CA THR A 260 -16.57 -1.83 -16.45
C THR A 260 -15.33 -2.31 -15.69
N SER A 261 -14.37 -1.41 -15.45
CA SER A 261 -13.15 -1.73 -14.69
C SER A 261 -13.49 -2.19 -13.26
N LEU A 262 -14.40 -1.50 -12.57
CA LEU A 262 -14.86 -1.86 -11.24
C LEU A 262 -15.64 -3.17 -11.24
N ILE A 263 -16.54 -3.39 -12.22
CA ILE A 263 -17.28 -4.66 -12.36
C ILE A 263 -16.32 -5.83 -12.46
N LEU A 264 -15.29 -5.72 -13.31
CA LEU A 264 -14.30 -6.77 -13.49
C LEU A 264 -13.43 -6.97 -12.24
N ALA A 265 -13.02 -5.89 -11.57
CA ALA A 265 -12.25 -5.96 -10.33
C ALA A 265 -13.02 -6.68 -9.20
N PHE A 266 -14.28 -6.30 -8.97
CA PHE A 266 -15.14 -6.97 -7.98
C PHE A 266 -15.42 -8.43 -8.37
N ALA A 267 -15.68 -8.71 -9.65
CA ALA A 267 -15.91 -10.08 -10.12
C ALA A 267 -14.67 -10.98 -9.98
N LEU A 268 -13.46 -10.42 -10.17
CA LEU A 268 -12.20 -11.13 -9.94
C LEU A 268 -12.02 -11.45 -8.45
N ALA A 269 -12.16 -10.43 -7.58
CA ALA A 269 -12.00 -10.57 -6.14
C ALA A 269 -13.01 -11.54 -5.50
N ASP A 270 -14.23 -11.60 -6.02
CA ASP A 270 -15.22 -12.55 -5.53
C ASP A 270 -14.98 -14.00 -6.02
N ARG A 271 -14.17 -14.17 -7.08
CA ARG A 271 -13.94 -15.46 -7.75
C ARG A 271 -12.61 -16.12 -7.37
N ASP A 272 -11.56 -15.33 -7.13
CA ASP A 272 -10.21 -15.79 -6.77
C ASP A 272 -9.84 -15.29 -5.36
N PRO A 273 -9.70 -16.19 -4.37
CA PRO A 273 -9.42 -15.82 -2.98
C PRO A 273 -8.03 -15.20 -2.75
N ARG A 274 -7.15 -15.17 -3.76
CA ARG A 274 -5.90 -14.39 -3.68
C ARG A 274 -6.17 -12.88 -3.77
N TYR A 275 -7.26 -12.48 -4.42
CA TYR A 275 -7.72 -11.09 -4.48
C TYR A 275 -8.64 -10.81 -3.30
N VAL A 276 -8.13 -10.10 -2.30
CA VAL A 276 -8.84 -9.88 -1.02
C VAL A 276 -9.72 -8.65 -1.03
N GLY A 277 -9.55 -7.77 -2.01
CA GLY A 277 -10.33 -6.54 -2.09
C GLY A 277 -10.11 -5.81 -3.39
N ILE A 278 -10.63 -4.59 -3.41
CA ILE A 278 -10.46 -3.66 -4.52
C ILE A 278 -9.87 -2.32 -4.08
N ASN A 279 -9.32 -1.60 -5.05
CA ASN A 279 -8.93 -0.21 -4.99
C ASN A 279 -9.48 0.59 -6.19
N ILE A 280 -9.38 1.91 -6.14
CA ILE A 280 -9.60 2.80 -7.28
C ILE A 280 -8.33 3.64 -7.44
N VAL A 281 -7.79 3.72 -8.65
CA VAL A 281 -6.43 4.27 -8.91
C VAL A 281 -6.49 5.42 -9.92
N GLN A 282 -5.34 5.97 -10.34
CA GLN A 282 -5.16 7.16 -11.21
C GLN A 282 -5.37 8.50 -10.47
N PRO A 283 -4.87 9.63 -11.02
CA PRO A 283 -4.88 10.92 -10.32
C PRO A 283 -6.28 11.31 -9.83
N GLU A 284 -6.41 11.57 -8.53
CA GLU A 284 -7.67 12.02 -7.93
C GLU A 284 -8.03 13.45 -8.32
N ASP A 285 -7.02 14.27 -8.68
CA ASP A 285 -7.16 15.66 -9.11
C ASP A 285 -7.52 15.82 -10.60
N TRP A 286 -7.58 14.72 -11.36
CA TRP A 286 -7.93 14.79 -12.77
C TRP A 286 -9.37 15.26 -12.99
N VAL A 287 -9.62 16.00 -14.08
CA VAL A 287 -10.92 16.62 -14.35
C VAL A 287 -12.08 15.61 -14.40
N ILE A 288 -11.85 14.39 -14.88
CA ILE A 288 -12.86 13.32 -14.88
C ILE A 288 -13.08 12.79 -13.47
N ALA A 289 -11.99 12.55 -12.73
CA ALA A 289 -12.03 12.04 -11.35
C ALA A 289 -12.81 12.97 -10.43
N LEU A 290 -12.52 14.29 -10.49
CA LEU A 290 -13.19 15.32 -9.71
C LEU A 290 -14.67 15.48 -10.10
N ARG A 291 -14.97 15.48 -11.41
CA ARG A 291 -16.35 15.61 -11.91
C ARG A 291 -17.22 14.44 -11.49
N ASP A 292 -16.69 13.22 -11.58
CA ASP A 292 -17.46 11.98 -11.45
C ASP A 292 -17.27 11.30 -10.09
N TYR A 293 -16.61 11.93 -9.10
CA TYR A 293 -16.31 11.30 -7.82
C TYR A 293 -17.55 10.70 -7.13
N ASP A 294 -18.66 11.44 -7.10
CA ASP A 294 -19.94 10.96 -6.55
C ASP A 294 -20.46 9.72 -7.29
N LEU A 295 -20.28 9.69 -8.61
CA LEU A 295 -20.67 8.57 -9.45
C LEU A 295 -19.75 7.36 -9.20
N HIS A 296 -18.45 7.56 -9.05
CA HIS A 296 -17.50 6.51 -8.67
C HIS A 296 -17.87 5.88 -7.32
N MET A 297 -18.21 6.70 -6.32
CA MET A 297 -18.65 6.21 -5.01
C MET A 297 -19.99 5.46 -5.09
N ALA A 298 -20.91 5.91 -5.96
CA ALA A 298 -22.15 5.19 -6.23
C ALA A 298 -21.91 3.83 -6.91
N MET A 299 -20.96 3.75 -7.85
CA MET A 299 -20.54 2.51 -8.51
C MET A 299 -19.94 1.52 -7.51
N VAL A 300 -19.03 1.97 -6.65
CA VAL A 300 -18.40 1.14 -5.60
C VAL A 300 -19.47 0.59 -4.66
N ARG A 301 -20.36 1.45 -4.13
CA ARG A 301 -21.45 1.01 -3.24
C ARG A 301 -22.37 0.00 -3.93
N PHE A 302 -22.76 0.27 -5.18
CA PHE A 302 -23.61 -0.63 -5.96
C PHE A 302 -23.01 -2.04 -6.12
N LEU A 303 -21.69 -2.13 -6.30
CA LEU A 303 -20.97 -3.40 -6.44
C LEU A 303 -20.72 -4.06 -5.09
N ALA A 304 -20.40 -3.30 -4.04
CA ALA A 304 -20.21 -3.82 -2.69
C ALA A 304 -21.46 -4.54 -2.17
N GLU A 305 -22.66 -4.02 -2.45
CA GLU A 305 -23.93 -4.69 -2.14
C GLU A 305 -24.10 -6.07 -2.82
N ARG A 306 -23.46 -6.26 -3.99
CA ARG A 306 -23.54 -7.47 -4.81
C ARG A 306 -22.40 -8.45 -4.53
N HIS A 307 -21.29 -7.95 -4.01
CA HIS A 307 -20.08 -8.70 -3.70
C HIS A 307 -19.66 -8.46 -2.24
N PRO A 308 -20.48 -8.89 -1.25
CA PRO A 308 -20.30 -8.51 0.16
C PRO A 308 -19.02 -9.07 0.81
N ARG A 309 -18.31 -9.97 0.13
CA ARG A 309 -17.02 -10.53 0.59
C ARG A 309 -15.81 -9.74 0.11
N VAL A 310 -15.99 -8.84 -0.85
CA VAL A 310 -14.89 -8.08 -1.43
C VAL A 310 -14.62 -6.87 -0.56
N HIS A 311 -13.42 -6.81 0.02
CA HIS A 311 -13.01 -5.68 0.84
C HIS A 311 -12.73 -4.43 -0.01
N ARG A 312 -12.82 -3.24 0.59
CA ARG A 312 -12.55 -1.97 -0.10
C ARG A 312 -11.47 -1.18 0.63
N THR A 313 -10.33 -0.95 -0.02
CA THR A 313 -9.41 0.13 0.35
C THR A 313 -9.44 1.16 -0.78
N LEU A 314 -9.77 2.42 -0.50
CA LEU A 314 -9.93 3.43 -1.54
C LEU A 314 -8.91 4.54 -1.34
N HIS A 315 -8.14 4.84 -2.38
CA HIS A 315 -7.48 6.14 -2.50
C HIS A 315 -8.54 7.24 -2.42
N ALA A 316 -8.50 8.02 -1.36
CA ALA A 316 -9.44 9.11 -1.15
C ALA A 316 -8.76 10.24 -0.39
N GLY A 317 -9.01 11.47 -0.86
CA GLY A 317 -8.36 12.63 -0.30
C GLY A 317 -6.85 12.63 -0.52
N GLU A 318 -6.35 11.96 -1.57
CA GLU A 318 -5.01 12.17 -2.11
C GLU A 318 -4.97 13.50 -2.89
N LEU A 319 -5.28 14.57 -2.17
CA LEU A 319 -5.43 15.92 -2.67
C LEU A 319 -4.72 16.88 -1.71
N ALA A 320 -4.34 18.04 -2.20
CA ALA A 320 -3.71 19.07 -1.40
C ALA A 320 -4.13 20.47 -1.83
N PHE A 321 -4.05 21.41 -0.90
CA PHE A 321 -4.25 22.82 -1.20
C PHE A 321 -3.22 23.29 -2.24
N GLY A 322 -3.69 23.95 -3.30
CA GLY A 322 -2.86 24.40 -4.42
C GLY A 322 -2.76 23.42 -5.58
N LEU A 323 -3.03 22.12 -5.37
CA LEU A 323 -3.18 21.14 -6.46
C LEU A 323 -4.56 21.25 -7.10
N VAL A 324 -5.60 21.36 -6.28
CA VAL A 324 -7.01 21.50 -6.71
C VAL A 324 -7.66 22.76 -6.12
N PRO A 325 -8.75 23.27 -6.74
CA PRO A 325 -9.56 24.31 -6.13
C PRO A 325 -10.12 23.85 -4.76
N PRO A 326 -10.29 24.76 -3.78
CA PRO A 326 -10.75 24.39 -2.43
C PRO A 326 -12.07 23.59 -2.40
N ALA A 327 -12.95 23.81 -3.40
CA ALA A 327 -14.20 23.07 -3.52
C ALA A 327 -14.03 21.55 -3.65
N ALA A 328 -12.90 21.08 -4.21
CA ALA A 328 -12.59 19.66 -4.39
C ALA A 328 -12.03 18.98 -3.12
N LEU A 329 -11.69 19.75 -2.07
CA LEU A 329 -11.08 19.20 -0.85
C LEU A 329 -12.11 18.82 0.23
N ARG A 330 -13.41 18.98 -0.06
CA ARG A 330 -14.44 19.14 0.97
C ARG A 330 -14.98 17.84 1.56
N ASP A 331 -14.93 16.72 0.84
CA ASP A 331 -15.71 15.53 1.25
C ASP A 331 -15.27 14.18 0.65
N HIS A 332 -14.12 14.07 -0.01
CA HIS A 332 -13.74 12.82 -0.68
C HIS A 332 -13.54 11.63 0.28
N ILE A 333 -12.91 11.85 1.43
CA ILE A 333 -12.71 10.81 2.44
C ILE A 333 -14.07 10.43 3.05
N ALA A 334 -14.88 11.41 3.45
CA ALA A 334 -16.24 11.16 3.94
C ALA A 334 -17.09 10.33 2.96
N LYS A 335 -17.05 10.67 1.67
CA LYS A 335 -17.77 9.95 0.61
C LYS A 335 -17.22 8.55 0.36
N ALA A 336 -15.90 8.34 0.47
CA ALA A 336 -15.31 7.00 0.42
C ALA A 336 -15.80 6.13 1.58
N LEU A 337 -15.94 6.70 2.79
CA LEU A 337 -16.55 5.99 3.92
C LEU A 337 -18.02 5.65 3.64
N ASP A 338 -18.80 6.56 3.03
CA ASP A 338 -20.19 6.30 2.61
C ASP A 338 -20.33 5.25 1.51
N ALA A 339 -19.29 5.07 0.70
CA ALA A 339 -19.19 3.97 -0.26
C ALA A 339 -18.75 2.64 0.37
N GLY A 340 -18.42 2.65 1.67
CA GLY A 340 -18.05 1.46 2.44
C GLY A 340 -16.55 1.17 2.43
N ALA A 341 -15.67 2.16 2.28
CA ALA A 341 -14.24 1.96 2.48
C ALA A 341 -13.93 1.41 3.88
N GLU A 342 -13.06 0.39 3.93
CA GLU A 342 -12.52 -0.21 5.18
C GLU A 342 -11.11 0.30 5.48
N ARG A 343 -10.41 0.82 4.46
CA ARG A 343 -9.18 1.59 4.59
C ARG A 343 -9.18 2.75 3.60
N ILE A 344 -8.46 3.82 3.94
CA ILE A 344 -8.27 5.01 3.12
C ILE A 344 -6.80 5.10 2.72
N GLY A 345 -6.53 5.09 1.43
CA GLY A 345 -5.21 5.37 0.87
C GLY A 345 -4.90 6.87 0.93
N HIS A 346 -3.69 7.22 1.40
CA HIS A 346 -3.18 8.59 1.56
C HIS A 346 -3.91 9.44 2.62
N GLY A 347 -5.16 9.83 2.38
CA GLY A 347 -5.96 10.65 3.30
C GLY A 347 -5.35 12.03 3.63
N THR A 348 -4.56 12.61 2.72
CA THR A 348 -3.84 13.87 2.98
C THR A 348 -4.76 15.08 3.13
N ALA A 349 -5.96 15.03 2.54
CA ALA A 349 -6.89 16.14 2.50
C ALA A 349 -7.81 16.26 3.74
N ILE A 350 -7.72 15.37 4.74
CA ILE A 350 -8.69 15.30 5.85
C ILE A 350 -8.89 16.61 6.60
N ALA A 351 -7.86 17.45 6.73
CA ALA A 351 -7.94 18.72 7.44
C ALA A 351 -8.76 19.78 6.69
N TYR A 352 -9.09 19.54 5.42
CA TYR A 352 -9.82 20.45 4.55
C TYR A 352 -11.28 20.02 4.30
N GLU A 353 -11.69 18.84 4.81
CA GLU A 353 -13.08 18.43 4.70
C GLU A 353 -14.01 19.32 5.52
N ASP A 354 -15.21 19.57 5.00
CA ASP A 354 -16.22 20.40 5.66
C ASP A 354 -16.56 19.85 7.06
N ASP A 355 -16.66 18.53 7.19
CA ASP A 355 -17.03 17.80 8.42
C ASP A 355 -15.86 16.97 8.99
N ALA A 356 -14.61 17.40 8.80
CA ALA A 356 -13.39 16.66 9.15
C ALA A 356 -13.41 16.01 10.54
N ILE A 357 -13.91 16.71 11.57
CA ILE A 357 -13.97 16.18 12.94
C ILE A 357 -14.94 14.99 13.04
N ALA A 358 -16.09 15.06 12.35
CA ALA A 358 -17.04 13.96 12.30
C ALA A 358 -16.50 12.79 11.46
N THR A 359 -15.82 13.08 10.35
CA THR A 359 -15.11 12.07 9.55
C THR A 359 -14.08 11.32 10.39
N LEU A 360 -13.21 12.02 11.11
CA LEU A 360 -12.20 11.44 12.01
C LEU A 360 -12.84 10.58 13.11
N ALA A 361 -13.89 11.09 13.76
CA ALA A 361 -14.61 10.35 14.81
C ALA A 361 -15.27 9.07 14.26
N ARG A 362 -15.79 9.11 13.04
CA ARG A 362 -16.34 7.94 12.34
C ARG A 362 -15.24 6.92 12.05
N MET A 363 -14.12 7.34 11.47
CA MET A 363 -13.01 6.44 11.16
C MET A 363 -12.48 5.73 12.41
N ALA A 364 -12.31 6.46 13.52
CA ALA A 364 -11.85 5.88 14.78
C ALA A 364 -12.86 4.89 15.37
N ARG A 365 -14.16 5.23 15.35
CA ARG A 365 -15.23 4.35 15.87
C ARG A 365 -15.38 3.08 15.05
N ASP A 366 -15.30 3.19 13.73
CA ASP A 366 -15.56 2.10 12.79
C ASP A 366 -14.27 1.33 12.43
N ASP A 367 -13.13 1.66 13.07
CA ASP A 367 -11.80 1.08 12.87
C ASP A 367 -11.31 1.13 11.40
N VAL A 368 -11.62 2.23 10.70
CA VAL A 368 -11.18 2.47 9.32
C VAL A 368 -9.79 3.09 9.34
N ALA A 369 -8.81 2.33 8.85
CA ALA A 369 -7.41 2.75 8.88
C ALA A 369 -7.03 3.70 7.73
N VAL A 370 -5.94 4.44 7.93
CA VAL A 370 -5.27 5.21 6.87
C VAL A 370 -3.92 4.57 6.53
N GLU A 371 -3.72 4.34 5.23
CA GLU A 371 -2.48 3.86 4.63
C GLU A 371 -1.61 5.09 4.30
N ILE A 372 -0.50 5.25 5.03
CA ILE A 372 0.29 6.49 5.05
C ILE A 372 1.50 6.33 4.12
N ASN A 373 1.45 7.03 2.98
CA ASN A 373 2.43 6.96 1.90
C ASN A 373 3.33 8.20 1.90
N LEU A 374 4.20 8.34 2.92
CA LEU A 374 4.91 9.61 3.17
C LEU A 374 5.68 10.08 1.93
N THR A 375 6.48 9.22 1.27
CA THR A 375 7.32 9.63 0.12
C THR A 375 6.49 10.00 -1.08
N SER A 376 5.44 9.23 -1.33
CA SER A 376 4.44 9.57 -2.34
C SER A 376 3.86 10.96 -2.08
N ASN A 377 3.33 11.22 -0.88
CA ASN A 377 2.69 12.49 -0.55
C ASN A 377 3.65 13.69 -0.67
N ALA A 378 4.92 13.52 -0.30
CA ALA A 378 5.91 14.57 -0.43
C ALA A 378 6.27 14.88 -1.89
N VAL A 379 6.35 13.86 -2.74
CA VAL A 379 6.74 14.00 -4.15
C VAL A 379 5.55 14.47 -4.99
N ILE A 380 4.41 13.81 -4.87
CA ILE A 380 3.21 14.06 -5.67
C ILE A 380 2.53 15.35 -5.21
N LEU A 381 2.28 15.49 -3.91
CA LEU A 381 1.42 16.56 -3.37
C LEU A 381 2.20 17.71 -2.74
N GLY A 382 3.50 17.55 -2.50
CA GLY A 382 4.30 18.48 -1.70
C GLY A 382 3.99 18.43 -0.19
N VAL A 383 3.13 17.52 0.26
CA VAL A 383 2.72 17.38 1.66
C VAL A 383 3.78 16.58 2.43
N LYS A 384 4.50 17.23 3.34
CA LYS A 384 5.63 16.66 4.09
C LYS A 384 5.83 17.36 5.44
N GLY A 385 6.65 16.77 6.31
CA GLY A 385 6.91 17.35 7.63
C GLY A 385 5.62 17.62 8.40
N ASP A 386 5.51 18.80 9.01
CA ASP A 386 4.36 19.18 9.85
C ASP A 386 3.05 19.38 9.06
N ASP A 387 3.10 19.53 7.72
CA ASP A 387 1.90 19.67 6.89
C ASP A 387 1.15 18.33 6.71
N HIS A 388 1.77 17.19 7.06
CA HIS A 388 1.19 15.87 6.88
C HIS A 388 0.19 15.53 8.01
N PRO A 389 -1.04 15.04 7.72
CA PRO A 389 -2.08 14.83 8.74
C PRO A 389 -1.91 13.57 9.60
N LEU A 390 -0.76 12.88 9.55
CA LEU A 390 -0.55 11.62 10.28
C LEU A 390 -0.79 11.81 11.79
N ARG A 391 -0.23 12.88 12.35
CA ARG A 391 -0.39 13.18 13.78
C ARG A 391 -1.82 13.59 14.14
N LEU A 392 -2.60 14.09 13.19
CA LEU A 392 -4.02 14.41 13.38
C LEU A 392 -4.83 13.12 13.49
N TYR A 393 -4.68 12.19 12.54
CA TYR A 393 -5.32 10.88 12.57
C TYR A 393 -5.04 10.12 13.87
N ARG A 394 -3.75 10.03 14.25
CA ARG A 394 -3.35 9.33 15.47
C ARG A 394 -3.92 9.95 16.74
N ARG A 395 -3.99 11.28 16.82
CA ARG A 395 -4.62 11.99 17.96
C ARG A 395 -6.13 11.76 18.03
N ALA A 396 -6.78 11.55 16.88
CA ALA A 396 -8.20 11.20 16.81
C ALA A 396 -8.47 9.72 17.10
N GLY A 397 -7.44 8.90 17.32
CA GLY A 397 -7.58 7.45 17.54
C GLY A 397 -7.83 6.65 16.27
N VAL A 398 -7.63 7.25 15.09
CA VAL A 398 -7.74 6.55 13.81
C VAL A 398 -6.52 5.62 13.63
N PRO A 399 -6.70 4.34 13.28
CA PRO A 399 -5.59 3.44 13.00
C PRO A 399 -4.78 3.94 11.80
N THR A 400 -3.46 3.88 11.91
CA THR A 400 -2.56 4.30 10.83
C THR A 400 -1.46 3.27 10.63
N LEU A 401 -1.12 2.97 9.37
CA LEU A 401 -0.03 2.10 8.97
C LEU A 401 0.85 2.81 7.93
N LEU A 402 2.13 2.44 7.83
CA LEU A 402 3.04 2.95 6.80
C LEU A 402 3.03 2.02 5.58
N SER A 403 3.12 2.60 4.40
CA SER A 403 3.12 1.88 3.12
C SER A 403 3.99 2.60 2.09
N THR A 404 4.38 1.88 1.04
CA THR A 404 5.39 2.38 0.09
C THR A 404 4.84 2.95 -1.20
N ASP A 405 3.58 2.65 -1.53
CA ASP A 405 2.92 3.08 -2.76
C ASP A 405 3.61 2.53 -4.02
N ASP A 406 4.33 3.36 -4.77
CA ASP A 406 5.13 2.99 -5.94
C ASP A 406 6.63 3.14 -5.66
N GLN A 407 7.16 2.30 -4.76
CA GLN A 407 8.54 2.44 -4.24
C GLN A 407 9.65 2.59 -5.30
N GLY A 408 9.52 1.91 -6.44
CA GLY A 408 10.51 1.94 -7.51
C GLY A 408 10.52 3.27 -8.26
N ILE A 409 9.34 3.81 -8.55
CA ILE A 409 9.16 5.13 -9.18
C ILE A 409 9.56 6.24 -8.20
N LEU A 410 9.14 6.10 -6.94
CA LEU A 410 9.42 7.05 -5.85
C LEU A 410 10.84 6.95 -5.29
N ARG A 411 11.64 6.00 -5.77
CA ARG A 411 13.03 5.76 -5.34
C ARG A 411 13.16 5.59 -3.82
N THR A 412 12.20 4.88 -3.22
CA THR A 412 12.11 4.67 -1.78
C THR A 412 12.05 3.18 -1.44
N ASP A 413 12.00 2.87 -0.15
CA ASP A 413 11.78 1.54 0.40
C ASP A 413 11.04 1.65 1.75
N MET A 414 10.52 0.56 2.29
CA MET A 414 9.75 0.60 3.55
C MET A 414 10.62 1.10 4.71
N THR A 415 11.92 0.82 4.71
CA THR A 415 12.85 1.38 5.69
C THR A 415 12.92 2.91 5.62
N GLN A 416 12.86 3.49 4.42
CA GLN A 416 12.84 4.93 4.22
C GLN A 416 11.52 5.55 4.70
N GLU A 417 10.39 4.89 4.49
CA GLU A 417 9.10 5.37 5.04
C GLU A 417 9.13 5.41 6.57
N TYR A 418 9.69 4.40 7.22
CA TYR A 418 9.90 4.39 8.68
C TYR A 418 10.87 5.47 9.14
N LEU A 419 11.95 5.73 8.38
CA LEU A 419 12.90 6.79 8.69
C LEU A 419 12.24 8.17 8.61
N ARG A 420 11.37 8.39 7.63
CA ARG A 420 10.62 9.64 7.49
C ARG A 420 9.56 9.79 8.57
N ALA A 421 8.86 8.71 8.95
CA ALA A 421 7.95 8.74 10.08
C ALA A 421 8.66 9.13 11.38
N ALA A 422 9.87 8.60 11.62
CA ALA A 422 10.68 8.98 12.77
C ALA A 422 11.10 10.46 12.74
N ARG A 423 11.69 10.90 11.62
CA ARG A 423 12.36 12.20 11.53
C ARG A 423 11.44 13.37 11.25
N GLU A 424 10.38 13.15 10.49
CA GLU A 424 9.50 14.21 10.00
C GLU A 424 8.16 14.25 10.73
N GLN A 425 7.73 13.11 11.29
CA GLN A 425 6.44 12.98 11.98
C GLN A 425 6.60 12.80 13.49
N GLY A 426 7.83 12.64 13.98
CA GLY A 426 8.15 12.47 15.40
C GLY A 426 7.68 11.13 15.98
N MET A 427 7.62 10.08 15.16
CA MET A 427 7.24 8.73 15.62
C MET A 427 8.41 8.06 16.35
N GLY A 428 8.20 7.67 17.60
CA GLY A 428 9.18 6.88 18.36
C GLY A 428 9.15 5.39 18.02
N TYR A 429 10.05 4.61 18.62
CA TYR A 429 10.09 3.16 18.40
C TYR A 429 8.75 2.45 18.68
N ALA A 430 8.11 2.78 19.81
CA ALA A 430 6.83 2.20 20.19
C ALA A 430 5.72 2.54 19.17
N ASP A 431 5.74 3.75 18.62
CA ASP A 431 4.82 4.18 17.58
C ASP A 431 4.99 3.36 16.30
N LEU A 432 6.24 3.16 15.87
CA LEU A 432 6.55 2.38 14.67
C LEU A 432 6.20 0.90 14.86
N LYS A 433 6.47 0.34 16.05
CA LYS A 433 6.08 -1.04 16.42
C LYS A 433 4.56 -1.21 16.38
N GLN A 434 3.82 -0.21 16.90
CA GLN A 434 2.36 -0.20 16.85
C GLN A 434 1.84 -0.11 15.41
N MET A 435 2.43 0.71 14.54
CA MET A 435 2.05 0.81 13.13
C MET A 435 2.30 -0.50 12.37
N ALA A 436 3.43 -1.18 12.63
CA ALA A 436 3.72 -2.50 12.07
C ALA A 436 2.70 -3.57 12.51
N ARG A 437 2.23 -3.53 13.75
CA ARG A 437 1.15 -4.42 14.21
C ARG A 437 -0.19 -4.06 13.58
N THR A 438 -0.47 -2.77 13.49
CA THR A 438 -1.70 -2.22 12.88
C THR A 438 -1.82 -2.64 11.42
N SER A 439 -0.71 -2.68 10.67
CA SER A 439 -0.73 -3.14 9.27
C SER A 439 -1.21 -4.59 9.14
N LEU A 440 -0.85 -5.50 10.04
CA LEU A 440 -1.35 -6.88 9.98
C LEU A 440 -2.75 -7.04 10.56
N GLU A 441 -3.17 -6.15 11.47
CA GLU A 441 -4.55 -6.13 11.95
C GLU A 441 -5.51 -5.66 10.87
N GLN A 442 -5.13 -4.61 10.14
CA GLN A 442 -5.92 -3.98 9.08
C GLN A 442 -5.80 -4.69 7.72
N ALA A 443 -4.89 -5.66 7.60
CA ALA A 443 -4.79 -6.54 6.45
C ALA A 443 -6.10 -7.31 6.21
N PHE A 444 -6.51 -7.46 4.96
CA PHE A 444 -7.64 -8.26 4.51
C PHE A 444 -7.29 -9.75 4.39
N VAL A 445 -6.20 -10.19 5.02
CA VAL A 445 -5.89 -11.61 5.19
C VAL A 445 -6.92 -12.30 6.08
N ASP A 446 -7.39 -13.46 5.64
CA ASP A 446 -8.42 -14.23 6.34
C ASP A 446 -8.01 -14.72 7.74
N GLY A 447 -9.02 -14.78 8.61
CA GLY A 447 -8.96 -15.45 9.90
C GLY A 447 -8.97 -14.52 11.11
N SER A 448 -9.07 -15.12 12.28
CA SER A 448 -9.12 -14.41 13.56
C SER A 448 -7.80 -13.74 13.92
N SER A 449 -7.90 -12.58 14.58
CA SER A 449 -6.76 -11.81 15.12
C SER A 449 -6.24 -12.38 16.46
N ILE A 450 -4.97 -12.08 16.78
CA ILE A 450 -4.41 -12.25 18.13
C ILE A 450 -4.72 -11.07 19.07
N TRP A 451 -5.43 -10.06 18.61
CA TRP A 451 -5.82 -8.88 19.38
C TRP A 451 -7.33 -8.90 19.68
N VAL A 452 -7.74 -8.41 20.85
CA VAL A 452 -9.15 -8.29 21.25
C VAL A 452 -9.80 -7.13 20.51
N ASP A 453 -10.95 -7.36 19.88
CA ASP A 453 -11.76 -6.33 19.21
C ASP A 453 -10.93 -5.41 18.30
N ARG A 454 -9.92 -5.96 17.61
CA ARG A 454 -8.97 -5.24 16.75
C ARG A 454 -8.09 -4.18 17.47
N HIS A 455 -8.15 -4.12 18.80
CA HIS A 455 -7.31 -3.25 19.63
C HIS A 455 -5.91 -3.85 19.81
N VAL A 456 -5.02 -3.50 18.88
CA VAL A 456 -3.61 -3.90 18.91
C VAL A 456 -2.96 -3.58 20.26
N GLY A 457 -2.27 -4.57 20.83
CA GLY A 457 -1.63 -4.52 22.15
C GLY A 457 -2.39 -5.32 23.23
N THR A 458 -3.70 -5.54 23.06
CA THR A 458 -4.51 -6.35 24.00
C THR A 458 -4.65 -7.77 23.47
N ARG A 459 -3.91 -8.73 24.04
CA ARG A 459 -3.88 -10.12 23.55
C ARG A 459 -5.23 -10.81 23.69
N ALA A 460 -5.66 -11.48 22.63
CA ALA A 460 -6.85 -12.32 22.61
C ALA A 460 -6.72 -13.52 23.57
N PRO A 461 -7.84 -14.05 24.12
CA PRO A 461 -7.81 -15.13 25.11
C PRO A 461 -6.94 -16.36 24.75
N PRO A 462 -6.90 -16.84 23.49
CA PRO A 462 -6.02 -17.95 23.10
C PRO A 462 -4.52 -17.67 23.31
N CYS A 463 -4.11 -16.39 23.26
CA CYS A 463 -2.73 -15.95 23.33
C CYS A 463 -2.42 -15.12 24.60
N ALA A 464 -3.36 -15.03 25.56
CA ALA A 464 -3.24 -14.16 26.73
C ALA A 464 -1.98 -14.45 27.57
N ALA A 465 -1.64 -15.74 27.76
CA ALA A 465 -0.49 -16.15 28.55
C ALA A 465 0.86 -16.12 27.77
N GLY A 466 0.82 -15.96 26.44
CA GLY A 466 2.02 -15.88 25.61
C GLY A 466 1.87 -16.51 24.23
N TRP A 467 2.81 -16.19 23.33
CA TRP A 467 2.78 -16.65 21.93
C TRP A 467 3.17 -18.12 21.75
N ALA A 468 3.86 -18.69 22.75
CA ALA A 468 4.31 -20.07 22.75
C ALA A 468 3.25 -21.05 23.31
N GLU A 469 2.12 -20.56 23.82
CA GLU A 469 1.08 -21.38 24.40
C GLU A 469 0.35 -22.23 23.34
N ASP A 470 -0.07 -23.44 23.73
CA ASP A 470 -0.69 -24.38 22.79
C ASP A 470 -1.98 -23.83 22.17
N ARG A 471 -2.80 -23.10 22.94
CA ARG A 471 -4.00 -22.44 22.42
C ARG A 471 -3.67 -21.38 21.36
N CYS A 472 -2.59 -20.63 21.56
CA CYS A 472 -2.14 -19.63 20.60
C CYS A 472 -1.56 -20.29 19.33
N ARG A 473 -0.83 -21.40 19.48
CA ARG A 473 -0.35 -22.20 18.35
C ARG A 473 -1.48 -22.84 17.54
N ILE A 474 -2.55 -23.28 18.21
CA ILE A 474 -3.76 -23.80 17.54
C ILE A 474 -4.40 -22.69 16.70
N LEU A 475 -4.57 -21.50 17.28
CA LEU A 475 -5.09 -20.33 16.55
C LEU A 475 -4.21 -20.00 15.33
N ALA A 476 -2.89 -20.01 15.49
CA ALA A 476 -1.95 -19.77 14.39
C ALA A 476 -2.07 -20.79 13.24
N ARG A 477 -2.47 -22.03 13.53
CA ARG A 477 -2.65 -23.07 12.50
C ARG A 477 -3.98 -22.96 11.76
N SER A 478 -4.99 -22.35 12.38
CA SER A 478 -6.33 -22.20 11.80
C SER A 478 -6.63 -20.80 11.24
N SER A 479 -5.78 -19.81 11.50
CA SER A 479 -5.95 -18.43 11.04
C SER A 479 -4.66 -17.91 10.39
N ALA A 480 -4.74 -17.54 9.11
CA ALA A 480 -3.61 -16.95 8.39
C ALA A 480 -3.23 -15.59 8.99
N LYS A 481 -4.21 -14.78 9.39
CA LYS A 481 -3.99 -13.53 10.13
C LYS A 481 -3.19 -13.77 11.41
N ALA A 482 -3.63 -14.70 12.26
CA ALA A 482 -2.93 -14.99 13.52
C ALA A 482 -1.52 -15.52 13.29
N ALA A 483 -1.30 -16.34 12.25
CA ALA A 483 0.02 -16.85 11.90
C ALA A 483 1.00 -15.72 11.54
N LEU A 484 0.56 -14.74 10.75
CA LEU A 484 1.36 -13.57 10.38
C LEU A 484 1.66 -12.70 11.60
N GLN A 485 0.65 -12.42 12.43
CA GLN A 485 0.80 -11.59 13.62
C GLN A 485 1.73 -12.24 14.66
N ILE A 486 1.63 -13.55 14.89
CA ILE A 486 2.53 -14.28 15.81
C ILE A 486 3.96 -14.31 15.27
N ARG A 487 4.15 -14.41 13.95
CA ARG A 487 5.48 -14.30 13.35
C ARG A 487 6.08 -12.93 13.61
N LEU A 488 5.31 -11.86 13.39
CA LEU A 488 5.75 -10.49 13.64
C LEU A 488 6.17 -10.29 15.11
N GLU A 489 5.40 -10.79 16.08
CA GLU A 489 5.77 -10.67 17.50
C GLU A 489 7.08 -11.41 17.82
N LYS A 490 7.32 -12.59 17.25
CA LYS A 490 8.59 -13.32 17.41
C LYS A 490 9.77 -12.60 16.76
N ASP A 491 9.53 -11.97 15.61
CA ASP A 491 10.53 -11.18 14.92
C ASP A 491 10.89 -9.94 15.76
N PHE A 492 9.92 -9.32 16.44
CA PHE A 492 10.17 -8.25 17.40
C PHE A 492 10.98 -8.72 18.62
N GLU A 493 10.61 -9.85 19.24
CA GLU A 493 11.38 -10.43 20.35
C GLU A 493 12.84 -10.67 19.93
N THR A 494 13.06 -11.23 18.74
CA THR A 494 14.40 -11.45 18.19
C THR A 494 15.15 -10.15 17.94
N PHE A 495 14.48 -9.15 17.37
CA PHE A 495 15.07 -7.84 17.11
C PHE A 495 15.48 -7.14 18.42
N GLU A 496 14.58 -7.09 19.39
CA GLU A 496 14.74 -6.39 20.66
C GLU A 496 15.78 -7.03 21.58
N ASP A 497 15.76 -8.36 21.72
CA ASP A 497 16.63 -9.04 22.67
C ASP A 497 18.02 -9.36 22.08
N VAL A 498 18.10 -9.63 20.78
CA VAL A 498 19.34 -10.10 20.13
C VAL A 498 19.98 -9.01 19.28
N THR A 499 19.20 -8.42 18.37
CA THR A 499 19.75 -7.52 17.36
C THR A 499 20.13 -6.18 17.97
N VAL A 500 19.27 -5.58 18.78
CA VAL A 500 19.53 -4.32 19.50
C VAL A 500 20.72 -4.45 20.45
N SER A 501 20.82 -5.55 21.19
CA SER A 501 21.96 -5.83 22.07
C SER A 501 23.29 -5.91 21.31
N SER A 502 23.30 -6.56 20.14
CA SER A 502 24.48 -6.68 19.28
C SER A 502 24.85 -5.34 18.61
N PHE A 503 23.85 -4.57 18.21
CA PHE A 503 24.00 -3.26 17.57
C PHE A 503 24.60 -2.25 18.54
N ASN A 504 24.09 -2.22 19.79
CA ASN A 504 24.57 -1.32 20.82
C ASN A 504 26.05 -1.54 21.16
N LYS A 505 26.55 -2.78 21.04
CA LYS A 505 27.98 -3.10 21.23
C LYS A 505 28.88 -2.70 20.05
N SER A 506 28.30 -2.52 18.86
CA SER A 506 29.07 -2.35 17.61
C SER A 506 29.15 -0.90 17.12
N ILE A 507 28.15 -0.07 17.45
CA ILE A 507 27.98 1.27 16.86
C ILE A 507 28.04 2.40 17.90
N VAL A 508 27.78 2.10 19.17
CA VAL A 508 27.92 3.06 20.27
C VAL A 508 29.22 2.71 21.02
N PRO A 509 30.29 3.54 20.91
CA PRO A 509 31.56 3.28 21.59
C PRO A 509 31.47 3.34 23.12
#